data_AF-A0A3A8F7D2-F1
#
_entry.id   AF-A0A3A8F7D2-F1
#
_cell.length_a   1.000
_cell.length_b   1.000
_cell.length_c   1.000
_cell.angle_alpha   90.00
_cell.angle_beta   90.00
_cell.angle_gamma   90.00
#
_symmetry.space_group_name_H-M   'P 1'
#
loop_
_entity.id
_entity.type
_entity.pdbx_description
1 polymer ?
#
loop_
_entity_poly.entity_id
_entity_poly.type
_entity_poly.pdbx_seq_one_letter_code
_entity_poly.pdbx_strand_id
1 'polypeptide(L)'
;MSLGAVYLWEPDVTGKFPNLNETERTAYELYQKHRNTSPKGKKIRDWAEFMVNKLTDDAYSDYFPEETKQWCINLQQELLAEPRAILELDHFDHIAQGDALYRVFYEAVKETGVGFYEPRFAVWGFSVLQVPDNAVAQVLKSHLAPLNTEQQNFDLDSIEAPRNIKKAEELFQLWCSHQSVLKNVELHTFYNRYDFIEPRLCEPDAKTAIASKQRYFIFFNECKNIYYQLYFKLRSFTTSHNINFSFDLTNHFLTPELKEKFGKKLKFRIDLSDIRDITRESHGTYDLNFDFISCKWESAYGVKTFLQEFDKFVKFLNKHFSDGNLQSLQAWAYGDVLDHVLVQMHWSQEFMIIALGLDKNYLQKRYQFHQNILSNEKRESELEYLNDSYKEYQVLMELVREAGTALAPYQKPN
;
A
#
# COMPACT_ATOMS: atom_id res chain seq x y z
N MET A 1 -0.13 13.80 37.42
CA MET A 1 0.79 13.16 36.46
C MET A 1 0.14 13.29 35.12
N SER A 2 0.81 13.94 34.16
CA SER A 2 0.41 13.88 32.77
C SER A 2 0.85 12.52 32.25
N LEU A 3 -0.07 11.58 32.11
CA LEU A 3 0.24 10.27 31.54
C LEU A 3 0.66 10.49 30.08
N GLY A 4 1.91 10.19 29.73
CA GLY A 4 2.39 10.27 28.35
C GLY A 4 3.22 11.50 27.96
N ALA A 5 3.65 12.34 28.91
CA ALA A 5 4.49 13.50 28.61
C ALA A 5 5.95 13.14 28.31
N VAL A 6 6.56 13.87 27.37
CA VAL A 6 8.00 13.75 27.07
C VAL A 6 8.77 14.71 27.95
N TYR A 7 9.84 14.24 28.57
CA TYR A 7 10.69 15.07 29.41
C TYR A 7 12.02 15.31 28.70
N LEU A 8 12.44 16.57 28.60
CA LEU A 8 13.70 17.01 28.02
C LEU A 8 14.53 17.75 29.07
N TRP A 9 15.84 17.51 29.14
CA TRP A 9 16.72 18.18 30.10
C TRP A 9 18.10 18.47 29.53
N GLU A 10 18.76 19.51 30.05
CA GLU A 10 20.16 19.75 29.72
C GLU A 10 21.05 18.61 30.25
N PRO A 11 22.14 18.23 29.56
CA PRO A 11 23.04 17.16 30.00
C PRO A 11 23.56 17.28 31.43
N ASP A 12 23.74 18.53 31.91
CA ASP A 12 24.24 18.83 33.24
C ASP A 12 23.19 18.58 34.35
N VAL A 13 21.92 18.40 33.98
CA VAL A 13 20.86 17.92 34.86
C VAL A 13 21.02 16.40 34.99
N THR A 14 21.90 16.02 35.93
CA THR A 14 22.28 14.61 36.14
C THR A 14 21.17 13.81 36.82
N GLY A 15 20.91 12.62 36.27
CA GLY A 15 20.11 11.56 36.89
C GLY A 15 20.83 10.22 36.79
N LYS A 16 20.63 9.31 37.75
CA LYS A 16 21.08 7.92 37.60
C LYS A 16 20.19 7.23 36.59
N PHE A 17 20.72 6.29 35.81
CA PHE A 17 19.89 5.44 34.94
C PHE A 17 18.95 4.62 35.83
N PRO A 18 17.63 4.88 35.78
CA PRO A 18 16.69 4.10 36.56
C PRO A 18 16.51 2.72 35.93
N ASN A 19 16.01 1.76 36.71
CA ASN A 19 15.47 0.54 36.12
C ASN A 19 14.39 0.92 35.09
N LEU A 20 14.27 0.19 33.97
CA LEU A 20 13.22 0.39 32.96
C LEU A 20 11.83 0.55 33.61
N ASN A 21 11.54 -0.22 34.65
CA ASN A 21 10.28 -0.20 35.40
C ASN A 21 10.06 1.07 36.26
N GLU A 22 11.09 1.91 36.43
CA GLU A 22 11.08 3.12 37.28
C GLU A 22 11.41 4.39 36.47
N THR A 23 11.59 4.26 35.15
CA THR A 23 12.00 5.35 34.25
C THR A 23 11.05 6.54 34.29
N GLU A 24 9.73 6.32 34.15
CA GLU A 24 8.71 7.38 34.19
C GLU A 24 8.75 8.18 35.49
N ARG A 25 8.71 7.46 36.61
CA ARG A 25 8.75 8.06 37.93
C ARG A 25 10.02 8.88 38.13
N THR A 26 11.16 8.38 37.66
CA THR A 26 12.45 9.06 37.76
C THR A 26 12.50 10.32 36.89
N ALA A 27 11.95 10.28 35.67
CA ALA A 27 11.78 11.47 34.82
C ALA A 27 10.97 12.54 35.50
N TYR A 28 9.83 12.14 36.06
CA TYR A 28 8.95 13.06 36.76
C TYR A 28 9.60 13.65 38.01
N GLU A 29 10.32 12.84 38.80
CA GLU A 29 11.08 13.30 39.96
C GLU A 29 12.20 14.29 39.57
N LEU A 30 12.92 14.03 38.48
CA LEU A 30 13.91 14.95 37.93
C LEU A 30 13.26 16.26 37.46
N TYR A 31 12.15 16.19 36.74
CA TYR A 31 11.36 17.36 36.34
C TYR A 31 10.94 18.17 37.56
N GLN A 32 10.32 17.56 38.57
CA GLN A 32 9.87 18.27 39.77
C GLN A 32 11.02 18.93 40.52
N LYS A 33 12.17 18.24 40.62
CA LYS A 33 13.37 18.74 41.29
C LYS A 33 14.00 19.91 40.55
N HIS A 34 13.98 19.88 39.22
CA HIS A 34 14.77 20.80 38.39
C HIS A 34 13.96 21.82 37.58
N ARG A 35 12.62 21.77 37.56
CA ARG A 35 11.75 22.69 36.78
C ARG A 35 11.96 24.17 37.05
N ASN A 36 12.42 24.52 38.25
CA ASN A 36 12.73 25.91 38.63
C ASN A 36 14.23 26.25 38.53
N THR A 37 15.05 25.36 37.97
CA THR A 37 16.49 25.58 37.82
C THR A 37 16.72 26.44 36.58
N SER A 38 17.48 27.51 36.73
CA SER A 38 17.94 28.30 35.58
C SER A 38 18.81 27.44 34.66
N PRO A 39 18.60 27.49 33.33
CA PRO A 39 19.42 26.73 32.39
C PRO A 39 20.87 27.19 32.45
N LYS A 40 21.77 26.21 32.40
CA LYS A 40 23.22 26.43 32.41
C LYS A 40 23.80 26.33 30.99
N GLY A 41 23.12 25.63 30.10
CA GLY A 41 23.44 25.52 28.68
C GLY A 41 22.41 26.19 27.77
N LYS A 42 22.54 25.94 26.46
CA LYS A 42 21.56 26.34 25.44
C LYS A 42 20.88 25.14 24.79
N LYS A 43 21.04 23.93 25.32
CA LYS A 43 20.75 22.69 24.59
C LYS A 43 19.26 22.46 24.30
N ILE A 44 18.37 22.76 25.25
CA ILE A 44 16.91 22.70 25.01
C ILE A 44 16.49 23.74 23.97
N ARG A 45 17.13 24.91 23.97
CA ARG A 45 16.88 25.94 22.95
C ARG A 45 17.38 25.50 21.57
N ASP A 46 18.60 24.99 21.48
CA ASP A 46 19.16 24.44 20.25
C ASP A 46 18.25 23.33 19.70
N TRP A 47 17.66 22.51 20.58
CA TRP A 47 16.70 21.47 20.21
C TRP A 47 15.44 22.05 19.59
N ALA A 48 14.85 23.07 20.23
CA ALA A 48 13.67 23.75 19.69
C ALA A 48 13.96 24.49 18.37
N GLU A 49 15.14 25.11 18.26
CA GLU A 49 15.59 25.75 17.01
C GLU A 49 15.77 24.71 15.89
N PHE A 50 16.34 23.55 16.17
CA PHE A 50 16.46 22.47 15.19
C PHE A 50 15.09 22.00 14.71
N MET A 51 14.15 21.79 15.65
CA MET A 51 12.78 21.40 15.33
C MET A 51 12.14 22.42 14.39
N VAL A 52 12.14 23.71 14.74
CA VAL A 52 11.57 24.76 13.90
C VAL A 52 12.25 24.81 12.54
N ASN A 53 13.58 24.89 12.50
CA ASN A 53 14.32 24.96 11.25
C ASN A 53 13.99 23.80 10.31
N LYS A 54 13.82 22.58 10.83
CA LYS A 54 13.44 21.41 10.03
C LYS A 54 12.00 21.45 9.56
N LEU A 55 11.08 21.90 10.41
CA LEU A 55 9.65 21.94 10.09
C LEU A 55 9.28 23.10 9.15
N THR A 56 10.07 24.17 9.15
CA THR A 56 9.86 25.35 8.30
C THR A 56 10.78 25.39 7.09
N ASP A 57 11.71 24.44 6.94
CA ASP A 57 12.53 24.29 5.73
C ASP A 57 11.62 24.05 4.52
N ASP A 58 11.79 24.82 3.45
CA ASP A 58 10.99 24.73 2.22
C ASP A 58 10.96 23.30 1.64
N ALA A 59 12.03 22.52 1.83
CA ALA A 59 12.09 21.14 1.38
C ALA A 59 11.24 20.16 2.21
N TYR A 60 10.88 20.54 3.44
CA TYR A 60 10.18 19.67 4.41
C TYR A 60 8.86 20.23 4.95
N SER A 61 8.58 21.52 4.73
CA SER A 61 7.43 22.21 5.32
C SER A 61 6.08 21.61 4.88
N ASP A 62 5.98 21.09 3.65
CA ASP A 62 4.77 20.42 3.17
C ASP A 62 4.42 19.12 3.91
N TYR A 63 5.35 18.51 4.65
CA TYR A 63 5.10 17.26 5.39
C TYR A 63 4.45 17.48 6.76
N PHE A 64 4.44 18.71 7.26
CA PHE A 64 3.93 19.02 8.58
C PHE A 64 2.66 19.88 8.48
N PRO A 65 1.58 19.52 9.20
CA PRO A 65 0.41 20.38 9.31
C PRO A 65 0.79 21.76 9.85
N GLU A 66 0.07 22.79 9.43
CA GLU A 66 0.30 24.16 9.90
C GLU A 66 0.17 24.28 11.42
N GLU A 67 -0.74 23.49 12.02
CA GLU A 67 -0.90 23.37 13.47
C GLU A 67 0.40 22.88 14.15
N THR A 68 1.05 21.85 13.60
CA THR A 68 2.31 21.31 14.14
C THR A 68 3.45 22.32 13.99
N LYS A 69 3.53 23.02 12.85
CA LYS A 69 4.54 24.08 12.64
C LYS A 69 4.34 25.22 13.63
N GLN A 70 3.09 25.69 13.78
CA GLN A 70 2.76 26.77 14.68
C GLN A 70 3.04 26.38 16.14
N TRP A 71 2.76 25.14 16.52
CA TRP A 71 3.13 24.62 17.83
C TRP A 71 4.65 24.68 18.06
N CYS A 72 5.46 24.21 17.11
CA CYS A 72 6.92 24.27 17.23
C CYS A 72 7.45 25.72 17.28
N ILE A 73 6.90 26.61 16.46
CA ILE A 73 7.26 28.04 16.45
C ILE A 73 6.92 28.67 17.81
N ASN A 74 5.73 28.42 18.33
CA ASN A 74 5.29 28.93 19.64
C ASN A 74 6.19 28.41 20.76
N LEU A 75 6.51 27.11 20.75
CA LEU A 75 7.40 26.49 21.73
C LEU A 75 8.81 27.12 21.69
N GLN A 76 9.36 27.35 20.50
CA GLN A 76 10.64 28.04 20.35
C GLN A 76 10.58 29.46 20.93
N GLN A 77 9.52 30.22 20.62
CA GLN A 77 9.34 31.58 21.14
C GLN A 77 9.23 31.60 22.67
N GLU A 78 8.49 30.65 23.28
CA GLU A 78 8.42 30.51 24.73
C GLU A 78 9.79 30.23 25.34
N LEU A 79 10.58 29.32 24.75
CA LEU A 79 11.92 28.97 25.25
C LEU A 79 12.97 30.07 25.01
N LEU A 80 12.73 30.97 24.05
CA LEU A 80 13.53 32.18 23.86
C LEU A 80 13.20 33.25 24.93
N ALA A 81 11.92 33.40 25.26
CA ALA A 81 11.46 34.35 26.28
C ALA A 81 11.84 33.91 27.70
N GLU A 82 11.66 32.63 28.01
CA GLU A 82 11.93 32.05 29.32
C GLU A 82 12.74 30.74 29.18
N PRO A 83 14.07 30.82 29.24
CA PRO A 83 14.94 29.65 29.09
C PRO A 83 14.71 28.63 30.22
N ARG A 84 14.67 27.34 29.88
CA ARG A 84 14.43 26.25 30.86
C ARG A 84 15.56 25.23 30.86
N ALA A 85 15.95 24.74 32.04
CA ALA A 85 16.92 23.63 32.19
C ALA A 85 16.28 22.25 31.98
N ILE A 86 14.96 22.17 32.15
CA ILE A 86 14.15 20.98 31.97
C ILE A 86 12.78 21.41 31.42
N LEU A 87 12.23 20.62 30.50
CA LEU A 87 10.99 20.90 29.79
C LEU A 87 10.13 19.65 29.78
N GLU A 88 8.85 19.81 30.12
CA GLU A 88 7.82 18.80 29.95
C GLU A 88 7.02 19.16 28.70
N LEU A 89 6.92 18.23 27.76
CA LEU A 89 6.10 18.33 26.55
C LEU A 89 4.83 17.52 26.77
N ASP A 90 3.82 18.17 27.32
CA ASP A 90 2.48 17.61 27.42
C ASP A 90 1.83 17.48 26.05
N HIS A 91 1.07 16.40 25.86
CA HIS A 91 0.31 16.14 24.63
C HIS A 91 1.14 16.10 23.33
N PHE A 92 2.46 15.91 23.44
CA PHE A 92 3.35 15.81 22.29
C PHE A 92 2.92 14.73 21.31
N ASP A 93 2.40 13.65 21.85
CA ASP A 93 1.78 12.55 21.12
C ASP A 93 0.59 12.93 20.23
N HIS A 94 -0.27 13.83 20.71
CA HIS A 94 -1.40 14.34 19.94
C HIS A 94 -0.94 15.28 18.82
N ILE A 95 0.13 16.04 19.06
CA ILE A 95 0.71 16.95 18.07
C ILE A 95 1.55 16.19 17.03
N ALA A 96 2.18 15.10 17.44
CA ALA A 96 3.00 14.23 16.60
C ALA A 96 2.18 13.21 15.80
N GLN A 97 0.85 13.37 15.67
CA GLN A 97 -0.04 12.52 14.87
C GLN A 97 0.38 12.49 13.38
N GLY A 98 1.41 11.69 13.09
CA GLY A 98 2.21 11.76 11.87
C GLY A 98 3.70 11.66 12.20
N ASP A 99 4.19 10.43 12.37
CA ASP A 99 5.54 10.00 12.80
C ASP A 99 6.76 10.80 12.28
N ALA A 100 6.60 11.57 11.20
CA ALA A 100 7.61 12.51 10.75
C ALA A 100 8.06 13.44 11.88
N LEU A 101 7.17 13.87 12.79
CA LEU A 101 7.54 14.72 13.92
C LEU A 101 8.42 13.99 14.94
N TYR A 102 8.13 12.72 15.24
CA TYR A 102 8.97 11.89 16.12
C TYR A 102 10.36 11.68 15.52
N ARG A 103 10.47 11.54 14.19
CA ARG A 103 11.76 11.48 13.54
C ARG A 103 12.57 12.77 13.74
N VAL A 104 11.96 13.94 13.49
CA VAL A 104 12.65 15.21 13.69
C VAL A 104 13.00 15.42 15.17
N PHE A 105 12.13 15.00 16.10
CA PHE A 105 12.41 15.01 17.54
C PHE A 105 13.70 14.27 17.87
N TYR A 106 13.86 13.04 17.40
CA TYR A 106 15.04 12.22 17.70
C TYR A 106 16.30 12.71 16.96
N GLU A 107 16.16 13.24 15.75
CA GLU A 107 17.26 13.93 15.05
C GLU A 107 17.73 15.15 15.85
N ALA A 108 16.80 15.99 16.31
CA ALA A 108 17.11 17.14 17.16
C ALA A 108 17.79 16.71 18.47
N VAL A 109 17.32 15.64 19.11
CA VAL A 109 17.97 15.08 20.30
C VAL A 109 19.41 14.68 20.01
N LYS A 110 19.64 13.97 18.90
CA LYS A 110 20.96 13.52 18.49
C LYS A 110 21.92 14.69 18.24
N GLU A 111 21.48 15.71 17.50
CA GLU A 111 22.38 16.80 17.10
C GLU A 111 22.65 17.80 18.22
N THR A 112 21.69 17.99 19.11
CA THR A 112 21.83 18.96 20.21
C THR A 112 22.42 18.31 21.45
N GLY A 113 22.18 17.01 21.63
CA GLY A 113 22.61 16.27 22.81
C GLY A 113 21.79 16.58 24.04
N VAL A 114 20.55 17.06 23.91
CA VAL A 114 19.61 17.15 25.05
C VAL A 114 19.32 15.74 25.59
N GLY A 115 19.21 15.59 26.90
CA GLY A 115 18.73 14.35 27.52
C GLY A 115 17.21 14.26 27.44
N PHE A 116 16.66 13.04 27.38
CA PHE A 116 15.21 12.87 27.26
C PHE A 116 14.67 11.55 27.83
N TYR A 117 13.38 11.58 28.15
CA TYR A 117 12.56 10.41 28.45
C TYR A 117 11.25 10.47 27.67
N GLU A 118 10.90 9.35 27.02
CA GLU A 118 9.64 9.17 26.29
C GLU A 118 8.88 7.95 26.84
N PRO A 119 7.75 8.16 27.55
CA PRO A 119 7.01 7.09 28.20
C PRO A 119 6.39 6.07 27.25
N ARG A 120 5.95 6.47 26.06
CA ARG A 120 5.28 5.54 25.12
C ARG A 120 6.21 4.46 24.59
N PHE A 121 7.51 4.75 24.53
CA PHE A 121 8.52 3.81 24.05
C PHE A 121 9.43 3.28 25.16
N ALA A 122 9.20 3.69 26.41
CA ALA A 122 10.07 3.39 27.55
C ALA A 122 11.55 3.70 27.25
N VAL A 123 11.81 4.79 26.52
CA VAL A 123 13.17 5.18 26.10
C VAL A 123 13.70 6.26 27.03
N TRP A 124 14.93 6.07 27.50
CA TRP A 124 15.69 7.02 28.31
C TRP A 124 17.06 7.28 27.70
N GLY A 125 17.43 8.55 27.51
CA GLY A 125 18.72 8.93 26.92
C GLY A 125 19.40 10.11 27.60
N PHE A 126 20.74 10.06 27.69
CA PHE A 126 21.59 11.17 28.14
C PHE A 126 22.60 11.57 27.05
N SER A 127 22.37 12.70 26.38
CA SER A 127 23.31 13.31 25.42
C SER A 127 23.70 12.45 24.20
N VAL A 128 24.43 13.08 23.26
CA VAL A 128 24.85 12.50 21.96
C VAL A 128 25.58 11.16 22.12
N LEU A 129 26.24 10.93 23.25
CA LEU A 129 27.09 9.75 23.49
C LEU A 129 26.33 8.48 23.89
N GLN A 130 25.00 8.52 24.06
CA GLN A 130 24.25 7.39 24.62
C GLN A 130 22.95 7.04 23.90
N VAL A 131 22.67 7.62 22.74
CA VAL A 131 21.61 7.09 21.86
C VAL A 131 22.23 5.93 21.08
N PRO A 132 21.83 4.66 21.30
CA PRO A 132 22.37 3.56 20.50
C PRO A 132 22.15 3.86 19.02
N ASP A 133 23.17 3.71 18.17
CA ASP A 133 23.09 4.00 16.72
C ASP A 133 21.89 3.32 16.05
N ASN A 134 21.43 2.21 16.64
CA ASN A 134 20.32 1.39 16.17
C ASN A 134 18.99 1.65 16.89
N ALA A 135 18.95 2.39 17.99
CA ALA A 135 17.70 2.66 18.72
C ALA A 135 16.77 3.55 17.91
N VAL A 136 17.32 4.59 17.27
CA VAL A 136 16.58 5.47 16.35
C VAL A 136 16.09 4.67 15.14
N ALA A 137 16.94 3.81 14.57
CA ALA A 137 16.56 2.96 13.45
C ALA A 137 15.48 1.92 13.83
N GLN A 138 15.53 1.32 15.03
CA GLN A 138 14.56 0.34 15.50
C GLN A 138 13.22 0.97 15.89
N VAL A 139 13.20 2.15 16.52
CA VAL A 139 11.97 2.89 16.81
C VAL A 139 11.31 3.35 15.50
N LEU A 140 12.08 3.86 14.53
CA LEU A 140 11.56 4.18 13.20
C LEU A 140 11.10 2.92 12.44
N LYS A 141 11.73 1.75 12.65
CA LYS A 141 11.29 0.47 12.08
C LYS A 141 10.00 -0.05 12.70
N SER A 142 9.80 0.15 14.01
CA SER A 142 8.59 -0.27 14.71
C SER A 142 7.39 0.64 14.41
N HIS A 143 7.62 1.90 14.05
CA HIS A 143 6.57 2.82 13.59
C HIS A 143 6.21 2.64 12.11
N LEU A 144 7.04 1.91 11.37
CA LEU A 144 6.67 1.33 10.08
C LEU A 144 5.87 0.02 10.23
N ALA A 145 5.66 -0.47 11.46
CA ALA A 145 4.72 -1.56 11.70
C ALA A 145 3.32 -0.96 11.96
N PRO A 146 2.25 -1.48 11.32
CA PRO A 146 0.90 -0.95 11.49
C PRO A 146 0.46 -1.04 12.95
N LEU A 147 -0.33 -0.06 13.40
CA LEU A 147 -1.05 -0.11 14.68
C LEU A 147 -1.79 -1.44 14.77
N ASN A 148 -1.70 -2.12 15.93
CA ASN A 148 -2.43 -3.36 16.18
C ASN A 148 -3.92 -3.13 15.89
N THR A 149 -4.38 -3.76 14.81
CA THR A 149 -5.66 -3.50 14.14
C THR A 149 -6.85 -4.13 14.87
N GLU A 150 -6.59 -4.95 15.88
CA GLU A 150 -7.59 -5.77 16.58
C GLU A 150 -8.52 -4.99 17.53
N GLN A 151 -8.40 -3.67 17.68
CA GLN A 151 -9.18 -2.89 18.67
C GLN A 151 -9.89 -1.63 18.14
N GLN A 152 -9.75 -1.30 16.85
CA GLN A 152 -10.43 -0.11 16.29
C GLN A 152 -11.73 -0.50 15.61
N ASN A 153 -12.87 0.02 16.07
CA ASN A 153 -14.14 -0.12 15.34
C ASN A 153 -14.07 0.68 14.04
N PHE A 154 -14.33 0.03 12.90
CA PHE A 154 -14.48 0.71 11.62
C PHE A 154 -15.95 1.05 11.34
N ASP A 155 -16.26 2.34 11.24
CA ASP A 155 -17.57 2.84 10.83
C ASP A 155 -17.44 3.63 9.51
N LEU A 156 -18.08 3.13 8.45
CA LEU A 156 -18.06 3.73 7.12
C LEU A 156 -18.82 5.08 7.09
N ASP A 157 -19.79 5.29 7.98
CA ASP A 157 -20.63 6.48 8.01
C ASP A 157 -19.95 7.68 8.68
N SER A 158 -18.93 7.44 9.50
CA SER A 158 -18.15 8.48 10.18
C SER A 158 -16.77 8.73 9.54
N ILE A 159 -16.55 8.31 8.30
CA ILE A 159 -15.24 8.46 7.63
C ILE A 159 -14.96 9.92 7.31
N GLU A 160 -13.75 10.36 7.64
CA GLU A 160 -13.18 11.61 7.16
C GLU A 160 -12.29 11.38 5.93
N ALA A 161 -12.22 12.38 5.05
CA ALA A 161 -11.28 12.35 3.94
C ALA A 161 -9.83 12.40 4.47
N PRO A 162 -8.92 11.54 3.99
CA PRO A 162 -7.55 11.56 4.46
C PRO A 162 -6.85 12.85 4.02
N ARG A 163 -6.16 13.50 4.96
CA ARG A 163 -5.44 14.76 4.70
C ARG A 163 -4.08 14.56 4.01
N ASN A 164 -3.53 13.35 4.05
CA ASN A 164 -2.27 13.00 3.42
C ASN A 164 -2.20 11.49 3.13
N ILE A 165 -1.22 11.09 2.30
CA ILE A 165 -1.07 9.72 1.80
C ILE A 165 -0.90 8.70 2.94
N LYS A 166 -0.27 9.10 4.05
CA LYS A 166 -0.12 8.24 5.22
C LYS A 166 -1.47 7.97 5.89
N LYS A 167 -2.29 9.01 6.10
CA LYS A 167 -3.66 8.85 6.61
C LYS A 167 -4.54 8.02 5.68
N ALA A 168 -4.32 8.12 4.38
CA ALA A 168 -4.99 7.25 3.42
C ALA A 168 -4.56 5.78 3.53
N GLU A 169 -3.27 5.53 3.76
CA GLU A 169 -2.73 4.19 4.06
C GLU A 169 -3.31 3.61 5.36
N GLU A 170 -3.31 4.38 6.45
CA GLU A 170 -3.91 3.98 7.73
C GLU A 170 -5.40 3.63 7.57
N LEU A 171 -6.15 4.48 6.86
CA LEU A 171 -7.57 4.26 6.60
C LEU A 171 -7.81 2.98 5.78
N PHE A 172 -7.03 2.77 4.72
CA PHE A 172 -7.18 1.59 3.88
C PHE A 172 -6.81 0.32 4.64
N GLN A 173 -5.71 0.32 5.40
CA GLN A 173 -5.31 -0.80 6.28
C GLN A 173 -6.41 -1.13 7.30
N LEU A 174 -6.98 -0.11 7.94
CA LEU A 174 -8.08 -0.31 8.90
C LEU A 174 -9.31 -0.93 8.21
N TRP A 175 -9.72 -0.40 7.05
CA TRP A 175 -10.83 -0.99 6.29
C TRP A 175 -10.55 -2.46 5.91
N CYS A 176 -9.33 -2.77 5.47
CA CYS A 176 -8.93 -4.13 5.09
C CYS A 176 -9.06 -5.12 6.26
N SER A 177 -8.64 -4.71 7.46
CA SER A 177 -8.76 -5.55 8.67
C SER A 177 -10.21 -5.91 9.04
N HIS A 178 -11.18 -5.11 8.59
CA HIS A 178 -12.61 -5.34 8.80
C HIS A 178 -13.31 -6.00 7.61
N GLN A 179 -12.62 -6.13 6.46
CA GLN A 179 -13.23 -6.63 5.24
C GLN A 179 -13.30 -8.16 5.23
N SER A 180 -14.48 -8.71 4.90
CA SER A 180 -14.77 -10.14 5.04
C SER A 180 -13.82 -11.12 4.30
N VAL A 181 -13.27 -10.71 3.16
CA VAL A 181 -12.40 -11.51 2.27
C VAL A 181 -10.92 -11.22 2.55
N LEU A 182 -10.55 -9.96 2.68
CA LEU A 182 -9.17 -9.47 2.74
C LEU A 182 -8.59 -9.44 4.15
N LYS A 183 -9.40 -9.51 5.22
CA LYS A 183 -8.90 -9.44 6.61
C LYS A 183 -7.81 -10.47 6.94
N ASN A 184 -7.80 -11.60 6.25
CA ASN A 184 -6.84 -12.68 6.44
C ASN A 184 -5.77 -12.73 5.33
N VAL A 185 -5.76 -11.76 4.43
CA VAL A 185 -4.80 -11.66 3.33
C VAL A 185 -3.81 -10.55 3.68
N GLU A 186 -2.51 -10.85 3.60
CA GLU A 186 -1.47 -9.87 3.92
C GLU A 186 -1.54 -8.70 2.91
N LEU A 187 -1.62 -7.49 3.45
CA LEU A 187 -1.51 -6.26 2.68
C LEU A 187 -0.07 -5.75 2.74
N HIS A 188 0.60 -5.72 1.59
CA HIS A 188 1.91 -5.10 1.44
C HIS A 188 1.79 -3.66 0.95
N THR A 189 2.53 -2.74 1.57
CA THR A 189 2.60 -1.33 1.14
C THR A 189 3.98 -0.96 0.62
N PHE A 190 3.99 -0.21 -0.48
CA PHE A 190 5.22 0.27 -1.12
C PHE A 190 5.09 1.73 -1.55
N TYR A 191 6.23 2.39 -1.66
CA TYR A 191 6.38 3.77 -2.09
C TYR A 191 6.54 3.91 -3.61
N ASN A 192 7.04 2.86 -4.26
CA ASN A 192 7.20 2.81 -5.71
C ASN A 192 6.70 1.47 -6.25
N ARG A 193 6.73 1.32 -7.58
CA ARG A 193 6.21 0.14 -8.27
C ARG A 193 6.89 -1.13 -7.75
N TYR A 194 6.06 -2.07 -7.31
CA TYR A 194 6.45 -3.42 -6.93
C TYR A 194 5.47 -4.41 -7.56
N ASP A 195 5.97 -5.57 -7.99
CA ASP A 195 5.19 -6.62 -8.64
C ASP A 195 5.77 -7.99 -8.22
N PHE A 196 5.01 -8.77 -7.46
CA PHE A 196 5.39 -10.11 -7.01
C PHE A 196 5.38 -11.12 -8.16
N ILE A 197 4.56 -10.90 -9.19
CA ILE A 197 4.48 -11.77 -10.37
C ILE A 197 5.62 -11.45 -11.34
N GLU A 198 5.97 -10.19 -11.51
CA GLU A 198 7.04 -9.74 -12.43
C GLU A 198 8.13 -8.93 -11.69
N PRO A 199 8.99 -9.58 -10.88
CA PRO A 199 10.00 -8.87 -10.08
C PRO A 199 10.95 -7.98 -10.89
N ARG A 200 11.16 -8.29 -12.18
CA ARG A 200 11.97 -7.45 -13.09
C ARG A 200 11.37 -6.08 -13.38
N LEU A 201 10.08 -5.89 -13.10
CA LEU A 201 9.36 -4.63 -13.26
C LEU A 201 9.32 -3.81 -11.95
N CYS A 202 9.91 -4.34 -10.88
CA CYS A 202 10.03 -3.62 -9.61
C CYS A 202 11.06 -2.51 -9.70
N GLU A 203 10.75 -1.38 -9.08
CA GLU A 203 11.71 -0.30 -8.89
C GLU A 203 12.65 -0.65 -7.73
N PRO A 204 13.97 -0.41 -7.85
CA PRO A 204 14.95 -0.78 -6.82
C PRO A 204 14.68 -0.14 -5.44
N ASP A 205 14.03 1.02 -5.43
CA ASP A 205 13.73 1.82 -4.25
C ASP A 205 12.27 1.70 -3.77
N ALA A 206 11.53 0.68 -4.23
CA ALA A 206 10.10 0.56 -3.97
C ALA A 206 9.71 0.61 -2.49
N LYS A 207 10.58 0.15 -1.57
CA LYS A 207 10.35 0.22 -0.12
C LYS A 207 10.85 1.51 0.54
N THR A 208 11.74 2.26 -0.11
CA THR A 208 12.51 3.36 0.50
C THR A 208 12.27 4.72 -0.16
N ALA A 209 11.52 4.79 -1.27
CA ALA A 209 11.21 6.01 -2.01
C ALA A 209 10.18 6.92 -1.31
N ILE A 210 10.42 7.29 -0.05
CA ILE A 210 9.45 7.98 0.81
C ILE A 210 8.89 9.29 0.20
N ALA A 211 9.70 9.96 -0.62
CA ALA A 211 9.36 11.21 -1.30
C ALA A 211 8.44 11.07 -2.52
N SER A 212 8.04 9.86 -2.92
CA SER A 212 7.30 9.60 -4.17
C SER A 212 5.87 10.18 -4.21
N LYS A 213 5.35 10.64 -3.07
CA LYS A 213 3.95 11.12 -2.87
C LYS A 213 2.88 10.11 -3.34
N GLN A 214 3.22 8.82 -3.42
CA GLN A 214 2.32 7.76 -3.84
C GLN A 214 2.45 6.54 -2.91
N ARG A 215 1.39 5.72 -2.91
CA ARG A 215 1.35 4.42 -2.25
C ARG A 215 0.83 3.35 -3.19
N TYR A 216 1.49 2.21 -3.14
CA TYR A 216 1.10 0.98 -3.78
C TYR A 216 0.62 0.05 -2.68
N PHE A 217 -0.61 -0.42 -2.80
CA PHE A 217 -1.24 -1.40 -1.93
C PHE A 217 -1.32 -2.70 -2.72
N ILE A 218 -0.70 -3.75 -2.23
CA ILE A 218 -0.61 -5.02 -2.94
C ILE A 218 -1.03 -6.14 -2.02
N PHE A 219 -2.11 -6.82 -2.39
CA PHE A 219 -2.43 -8.13 -1.84
C PHE A 219 -1.81 -9.18 -2.72
N PHE A 220 -1.20 -10.16 -2.07
CA PHE A 220 -0.61 -11.31 -2.74
C PHE A 220 -1.09 -12.59 -2.05
N ASN A 221 -1.49 -13.57 -2.84
CA ASN A 221 -1.88 -14.88 -2.33
C ASN A 221 -1.48 -15.97 -3.33
N GLU A 222 -1.24 -17.18 -2.84
CA GLU A 222 -1.03 -18.35 -3.66
C GLU A 222 -2.05 -19.44 -3.29
N CYS A 223 -2.79 -19.94 -4.27
CA CYS A 223 -3.71 -21.07 -4.08
C CYS A 223 -3.60 -22.03 -5.25
N LYS A 224 -3.42 -23.33 -4.97
CA LYS A 224 -3.26 -24.38 -5.99
C LYS A 224 -2.19 -24.03 -7.04
N ASN A 225 -1.04 -23.50 -6.61
CA ASN A 225 0.05 -23.05 -7.49
C ASN A 225 -0.35 -21.94 -8.48
N ILE A 226 -1.40 -21.18 -8.18
CA ILE A 226 -1.78 -19.96 -8.89
C ILE A 226 -1.45 -18.78 -7.98
N TYR A 227 -0.67 -17.83 -8.49
CA TYR A 227 -0.42 -16.58 -7.78
C TYR A 227 -1.46 -15.56 -8.14
N TYR A 228 -2.03 -14.89 -7.14
CA TYR A 228 -2.97 -13.80 -7.30
C TYR A 228 -2.36 -12.51 -6.77
N GLN A 229 -2.51 -11.43 -7.52
CA GLN A 229 -2.06 -10.11 -7.13
C GLN A 229 -3.17 -9.10 -7.40
N LEU A 230 -3.73 -8.53 -6.33
CA LEU A 230 -4.59 -7.36 -6.41
C LEU A 230 -3.77 -6.13 -6.03
N TYR A 231 -3.73 -5.17 -6.92
CA TYR A 231 -2.97 -3.94 -6.78
C TYR A 231 -3.89 -2.72 -6.81
N PHE A 232 -3.61 -1.78 -5.92
CA PHE A 232 -4.21 -0.45 -5.87
C PHE A 232 -3.13 0.62 -5.74
N LYS A 233 -3.15 1.63 -6.62
CA LYS A 233 -2.30 2.81 -6.58
C LYS A 233 -3.04 4.03 -6.08
N LEU A 234 -2.48 4.68 -5.08
CA LEU A 234 -2.88 6.00 -4.64
C LEU A 234 -1.75 7.01 -4.91
N ARG A 235 -1.95 7.91 -5.87
CA ARG A 235 -0.97 8.98 -6.21
C ARG A 235 -1.49 10.37 -5.86
N SER A 236 -2.79 10.57 -5.94
CA SER A 236 -3.47 11.82 -5.67
C SER A 236 -4.87 11.51 -5.16
N PHE A 237 -5.46 12.42 -4.41
CA PHE A 237 -6.84 12.35 -3.94
C PHE A 237 -7.85 12.88 -4.95
N THR A 238 -7.38 13.60 -5.97
CA THR A 238 -8.22 14.30 -6.96
C THR A 238 -8.36 13.54 -8.28
N THR A 239 -7.62 12.45 -8.46
CA THR A 239 -7.60 11.64 -9.68
C THR A 239 -8.14 10.24 -9.43
N SER A 240 -8.57 9.56 -10.48
CA SER A 240 -8.95 8.16 -10.40
C SER A 240 -7.78 7.27 -9.96
N HIS A 241 -8.15 6.19 -9.28
CA HIS A 241 -7.24 5.24 -8.70
C HIS A 241 -6.89 4.15 -9.72
N ASN A 242 -5.63 3.74 -9.76
CA ASN A 242 -5.22 2.64 -10.63
C ASN A 242 -5.37 1.34 -9.86
N ILE A 243 -6.34 0.51 -10.25
CA ILE A 243 -6.59 -0.79 -9.66
C ILE A 243 -6.40 -1.84 -10.74
N ASN A 244 -5.71 -2.92 -10.39
CA ASN A 244 -5.43 -4.01 -11.30
C ASN A 244 -5.51 -5.33 -10.54
N PHE A 245 -6.11 -6.33 -11.16
CA PHE A 245 -6.00 -7.70 -10.71
C PHE A 245 -5.24 -8.53 -11.74
N SER A 246 -4.19 -9.21 -11.30
CA SER A 246 -3.40 -10.11 -12.14
C SER A 246 -3.23 -11.46 -11.44
N PHE A 247 -3.11 -12.54 -12.21
CA PHE A 247 -2.67 -13.82 -11.68
C PHE A 247 -1.70 -14.54 -12.63
N ASP A 248 -0.85 -15.38 -12.06
CA ASP A 248 0.16 -16.17 -12.74
C ASP A 248 -0.22 -17.65 -12.64
N LEU A 249 -0.63 -18.22 -13.78
CA LEU A 249 -1.03 -19.63 -13.90
C LEU A 249 0.15 -20.55 -14.22
N THR A 250 1.36 -20.01 -14.36
CA THR A 250 2.51 -20.75 -14.88
C THR A 250 2.82 -22.01 -14.06
N ASN A 251 2.80 -21.88 -12.73
CA ASN A 251 3.09 -23.00 -11.83
C ASN A 251 1.94 -24.01 -11.72
N HIS A 252 0.73 -23.61 -12.10
CA HIS A 252 -0.42 -24.48 -12.13
C HIS A 252 -0.36 -25.45 -13.32
N PHE A 253 0.07 -24.96 -14.49
CA PHE A 253 0.05 -25.73 -15.73
C PHE A 253 1.39 -26.31 -16.17
N LEU A 254 2.52 -25.70 -15.78
CA LEU A 254 3.83 -26.09 -16.29
C LEU A 254 4.73 -26.57 -15.15
N THR A 255 5.36 -27.74 -15.35
CA THR A 255 6.49 -28.18 -14.51
C THR A 255 7.71 -27.28 -14.75
N PRO A 256 8.73 -27.28 -13.87
CA PRO A 256 9.95 -26.51 -14.10
C PRO A 256 10.59 -26.75 -15.47
N GLU A 257 10.64 -27.99 -15.97
CA GLU A 257 11.22 -28.26 -17.30
C GLU A 257 10.37 -27.65 -18.43
N LEU A 258 9.04 -27.69 -18.30
CA LEU A 258 8.15 -27.15 -19.34
C LEU A 258 8.15 -25.62 -19.36
N LYS A 259 8.41 -24.96 -18.21
CA LYS A 259 8.60 -23.50 -18.16
C LYS A 259 9.81 -23.07 -18.97
N GLU A 260 10.91 -23.81 -18.88
CA GLU A 260 12.11 -23.52 -19.66
C GLU A 260 11.84 -23.68 -21.16
N LYS A 261 11.12 -24.73 -21.57
CA LYS A 261 10.71 -24.94 -22.96
C LYS A 261 9.77 -23.86 -23.48
N PHE A 262 8.80 -23.43 -22.68
CA PHE A 262 7.81 -22.44 -23.10
C PHE A 262 8.37 -21.00 -23.10
N GLY A 263 9.26 -20.69 -22.15
CA GLY A 263 9.98 -19.41 -22.11
C GLY A 263 9.15 -18.18 -21.70
N LYS A 264 7.87 -18.35 -21.33
CA LYS A 264 6.97 -17.25 -20.92
C LYS A 264 6.12 -17.60 -19.70
N LYS A 265 5.59 -16.55 -19.07
CA LYS A 265 4.59 -16.69 -17.99
C LYS A 265 3.19 -16.75 -18.56
N LEU A 266 2.35 -17.61 -17.99
CA LEU A 266 0.92 -17.67 -18.22
C LEU A 266 0.20 -16.63 -17.34
N LYS A 267 0.46 -15.35 -17.61
CA LYS A 267 -0.09 -14.23 -16.85
C LYS A 267 -1.43 -13.80 -17.41
N PHE A 268 -2.41 -13.66 -16.53
CA PHE A 268 -3.68 -13.01 -16.82
C PHE A 268 -3.79 -11.71 -16.04
N ARG A 269 -4.47 -10.73 -16.62
CA ARG A 269 -4.74 -9.40 -16.09
C ARG A 269 -6.16 -9.00 -16.46
N ILE A 270 -6.89 -8.53 -15.45
CA ILE A 270 -8.20 -7.91 -15.60
C ILE A 270 -8.04 -6.43 -15.33
N ASP A 271 -8.37 -5.62 -16.33
CA ASP A 271 -8.57 -4.19 -16.14
C ASP A 271 -10.03 -3.91 -15.83
N LEU A 272 -10.28 -2.98 -14.92
CA LEU A 272 -11.64 -2.57 -14.57
C LEU A 272 -12.42 -2.07 -15.79
N SER A 273 -11.70 -1.46 -16.74
CA SER A 273 -12.23 -1.01 -18.02
C SER A 273 -12.71 -2.14 -18.92
N ASP A 274 -12.47 -3.40 -18.58
CA ASP A 274 -12.85 -4.55 -19.40
C ASP A 274 -14.08 -5.27 -18.82
N ILE A 275 -14.53 -4.88 -17.63
CA ILE A 275 -15.68 -5.50 -16.94
C ILE A 275 -16.94 -4.66 -17.21
N ARG A 276 -17.94 -5.29 -17.81
CA ARG A 276 -19.17 -4.64 -18.28
C ARG A 276 -20.41 -5.30 -17.69
N ASP A 277 -21.39 -4.48 -17.33
CA ASP A 277 -22.74 -4.93 -16.93
C ASP A 277 -23.64 -4.89 -18.17
N ILE A 278 -24.01 -6.06 -18.70
CA ILE A 278 -24.84 -6.13 -19.91
C ILE A 278 -26.30 -5.75 -19.69
N THR A 279 -26.74 -5.57 -18.43
CA THR A 279 -28.09 -5.08 -18.13
C THR A 279 -28.20 -3.57 -18.22
N ARG A 280 -27.06 -2.87 -18.31
CA ARG A 280 -26.98 -1.40 -18.35
C ARG A 280 -26.31 -0.99 -19.64
N GLU A 281 -27.09 -0.39 -20.53
CA GLU A 281 -26.59 0.10 -21.81
C GLU A 281 -26.81 1.61 -21.90
N SER A 282 -25.74 2.33 -22.20
CA SER A 282 -25.77 3.75 -22.49
C SER A 282 -25.04 4.02 -23.82
N HIS A 283 -25.68 4.79 -24.70
CA HIS A 283 -25.10 5.20 -25.99
C HIS A 283 -24.56 4.06 -26.88
N GLY A 284 -25.21 2.88 -26.85
CA GLY A 284 -24.79 1.72 -27.67
C GLY A 284 -23.61 0.95 -27.09
N THR A 285 -23.23 1.22 -25.83
CA THR A 285 -22.18 0.52 -25.10
C THR A 285 -22.67 0.10 -23.72
N TYR A 286 -22.25 -1.08 -23.26
CA TYR A 286 -22.52 -1.50 -21.90
C TYR A 286 -21.75 -0.64 -20.89
N ASP A 287 -22.37 -0.40 -19.74
CA ASP A 287 -21.76 0.38 -18.66
C ASP A 287 -20.68 -0.44 -17.93
N LEU A 288 -19.77 0.27 -17.25
CA LEU A 288 -18.79 -0.33 -16.36
C LEU A 288 -19.49 -1.03 -15.19
N ASN A 289 -19.06 -2.25 -14.86
CA ASN A 289 -19.60 -2.95 -13.69
C ASN A 289 -19.13 -2.34 -12.35
N PHE A 290 -18.01 -1.61 -12.38
CA PHE A 290 -17.45 -0.90 -11.22
C PHE A 290 -17.08 0.53 -11.59
N ASP A 291 -17.62 1.51 -10.88
CA ASP A 291 -17.35 2.93 -11.15
C ASP A 291 -16.32 3.52 -10.18
N PHE A 292 -15.04 3.40 -10.55
CA PHE A 292 -13.95 4.05 -9.83
C PHE A 292 -13.63 5.47 -10.34
N ILE A 293 -14.32 5.96 -11.37
CA ILE A 293 -14.05 7.29 -11.95
C ILE A 293 -14.53 8.39 -11.00
N SER A 294 -15.66 8.16 -10.35
CA SER A 294 -16.26 9.08 -9.37
C SER A 294 -15.65 8.98 -7.96
N CYS A 295 -14.75 8.03 -7.73
CA CYS A 295 -14.23 7.63 -6.42
C CYS A 295 -13.01 8.44 -5.95
N LYS A 296 -13.06 9.78 -6.00
CA LYS A 296 -11.94 10.65 -5.60
C LYS A 296 -11.84 10.79 -4.08
N TRP A 297 -10.65 10.61 -3.51
CA TRP A 297 -10.42 10.65 -2.06
C TRP A 297 -10.31 12.07 -1.47
N GLU A 298 -10.67 13.12 -2.22
CA GLU A 298 -10.68 14.51 -1.75
C GLU A 298 -11.86 14.84 -0.81
N SER A 299 -12.83 13.92 -0.67
CA SER A 299 -14.00 14.09 0.19
C SER A 299 -14.38 12.76 0.87
N ALA A 300 -15.06 12.85 2.02
CA ALA A 300 -15.58 11.68 2.73
C ALA A 300 -16.51 10.84 1.84
N TYR A 301 -17.36 11.50 1.05
CA TYR A 301 -18.23 10.85 0.08
C TYR A 301 -17.43 10.01 -0.92
N GLY A 302 -16.40 10.58 -1.56
CA GLY A 302 -15.63 9.86 -2.57
C GLY A 302 -14.81 8.71 -2.00
N VAL A 303 -14.31 8.83 -0.76
CA VAL A 303 -13.69 7.71 -0.03
C VAL A 303 -14.71 6.60 0.27
N LYS A 304 -15.89 6.95 0.76
CA LYS A 304 -16.96 5.99 1.03
C LYS A 304 -17.37 5.24 -0.24
N THR A 305 -17.60 5.96 -1.33
CA THR A 305 -17.93 5.37 -2.64
C THR A 305 -16.81 4.44 -3.11
N PHE A 306 -15.54 4.86 -2.98
CA PHE A 306 -14.41 4.00 -3.32
C PHE A 306 -14.43 2.69 -2.55
N LEU A 307 -14.58 2.73 -1.22
CA LEU A 307 -14.54 1.53 -0.39
C LEU A 307 -15.72 0.59 -0.69
N GLN A 308 -16.89 1.14 -1.05
CA GLN A 308 -18.04 0.37 -1.50
C GLN A 308 -17.79 -0.31 -2.86
N GLU A 309 -17.24 0.40 -3.83
CA GLU A 309 -16.90 -0.16 -5.15
C GLU A 309 -15.76 -1.18 -5.05
N PHE A 310 -14.76 -0.92 -4.20
CA PHE A 310 -13.67 -1.84 -3.94
C PHE A 310 -14.14 -3.11 -3.23
N ASP A 311 -15.07 -3.02 -2.27
CA ASP A 311 -15.71 -4.19 -1.66
C ASP A 311 -16.48 -5.04 -2.69
N LYS A 312 -17.26 -4.40 -3.57
CA LYS A 312 -17.95 -5.09 -4.67
C LYS A 312 -16.96 -5.80 -5.58
N PHE A 313 -15.87 -5.13 -5.95
CA PHE A 313 -14.83 -5.71 -6.81
C PHE A 313 -14.12 -6.89 -6.15
N VAL A 314 -13.73 -6.78 -4.88
CA VAL A 314 -13.13 -7.87 -4.10
C VAL A 314 -14.06 -9.06 -4.01
N LYS A 315 -15.36 -8.84 -3.75
CA LYS A 315 -16.36 -9.91 -3.72
C LYS A 315 -16.54 -10.58 -5.08
N PHE A 316 -16.52 -9.81 -6.16
CA PHE A 316 -16.52 -10.33 -7.52
C PHE A 316 -15.29 -11.22 -7.77
N LEU A 317 -14.09 -10.74 -7.45
CA LEU A 317 -12.86 -11.52 -7.59
C LEU A 317 -12.92 -12.82 -6.77
N ASN A 318 -13.36 -12.72 -5.51
CA ASN A 318 -13.49 -13.87 -4.63
C ASN A 318 -14.49 -14.90 -5.20
N LYS A 319 -15.65 -14.44 -5.69
CA LYS A 319 -16.66 -15.34 -6.28
C LYS A 319 -16.13 -16.09 -7.50
N HIS A 320 -15.37 -15.41 -8.36
CA HIS A 320 -14.96 -15.98 -9.65
C HIS A 320 -13.63 -16.71 -9.64
N PHE A 321 -12.72 -16.37 -8.72
CA PHE A 321 -11.33 -16.85 -8.72
C PHE A 321 -10.85 -17.48 -7.41
N SER A 322 -11.65 -17.46 -6.33
CA SER A 322 -11.25 -18.14 -5.08
C SER A 322 -11.03 -19.63 -5.32
N ASP A 323 -10.20 -20.23 -4.46
CA ASP A 323 -9.91 -21.66 -4.44
C ASP A 323 -9.38 -22.24 -5.76
N GLY A 324 -8.76 -21.42 -6.61
CA GLY A 324 -8.25 -21.84 -7.91
C GLY A 324 -9.35 -22.14 -8.94
N ASN A 325 -10.51 -21.49 -8.81
CA ASN A 325 -11.57 -21.63 -9.80
C ASN A 325 -11.20 -20.91 -11.11
N LEU A 326 -11.05 -21.69 -12.19
CA LEU A 326 -10.75 -21.19 -13.53
C LEU A 326 -11.96 -21.28 -14.48
N GLN A 327 -13.12 -21.76 -14.02
CA GLN A 327 -14.30 -21.91 -14.87
C GLN A 327 -14.82 -20.56 -15.37
N SER A 328 -14.83 -19.54 -14.50
CA SER A 328 -15.26 -18.20 -14.89
C SER A 328 -14.38 -17.62 -16.00
N LEU A 329 -13.06 -17.85 -15.87
CA LEU A 329 -12.06 -17.45 -16.84
C LEU A 329 -12.25 -18.16 -18.18
N GLN A 330 -12.54 -19.46 -18.15
CA GLN A 330 -12.89 -20.21 -19.37
C GLN A 330 -14.16 -19.66 -20.00
N ALA A 331 -15.24 -19.44 -19.26
CA ALA A 331 -16.48 -18.90 -19.81
C ALA A 331 -16.27 -17.56 -20.53
N TRP A 332 -15.55 -16.62 -19.90
CA TRP A 332 -15.25 -15.33 -20.53
C TRP A 332 -14.35 -15.46 -21.77
N ALA A 333 -13.38 -16.38 -21.78
CA ALA A 333 -12.56 -16.64 -22.97
C ALA A 333 -13.38 -17.17 -24.16
N TYR A 334 -14.52 -17.83 -23.88
CA TYR A 334 -15.46 -18.29 -24.90
C TYR A 334 -16.57 -17.27 -25.19
N GLY A 335 -16.54 -16.09 -24.55
CA GLY A 335 -17.47 -15.00 -24.78
C GLY A 335 -18.80 -15.12 -24.03
N ASP A 336 -18.90 -16.02 -23.06
CA ASP A 336 -20.10 -16.19 -22.25
C ASP A 336 -20.20 -15.12 -21.16
N VAL A 337 -21.44 -14.77 -20.81
CA VAL A 337 -21.76 -13.80 -19.76
C VAL A 337 -22.08 -14.56 -18.47
N LEU A 338 -21.48 -14.14 -17.36
CA LEU A 338 -21.73 -14.74 -16.05
C LEU A 338 -22.39 -13.72 -15.15
N ASP A 339 -23.60 -14.02 -14.66
CA ASP A 339 -24.38 -13.13 -13.81
C ASP A 339 -24.35 -11.70 -14.35
N HIS A 340 -24.86 -11.48 -15.58
CA HIS A 340 -24.85 -10.19 -16.29
C HIS A 340 -23.48 -9.52 -16.52
N VAL A 341 -22.37 -10.13 -16.11
CA VAL A 341 -21.02 -9.58 -16.28
C VAL A 341 -20.34 -10.18 -17.51
N LEU A 342 -19.93 -9.29 -18.40
CA LEU A 342 -19.04 -9.60 -19.52
C LEU A 342 -17.64 -9.06 -19.20
N VAL A 343 -16.62 -9.91 -19.33
CA VAL A 343 -15.21 -9.51 -19.25
C VAL A 343 -14.59 -9.54 -20.64
N GLN A 344 -14.20 -8.38 -21.15
CA GLN A 344 -13.58 -8.23 -22.47
C GLN A 344 -12.10 -8.56 -22.40
N MET A 345 -11.75 -9.83 -22.61
CA MET A 345 -10.35 -10.25 -22.58
C MET A 345 -9.58 -9.73 -23.79
N HIS A 346 -8.36 -9.24 -23.55
CA HIS A 346 -7.39 -9.04 -24.63
C HIS A 346 -7.16 -10.37 -25.36
N TRP A 347 -7.06 -10.34 -26.69
CA TRP A 347 -7.02 -11.55 -27.52
C TRP A 347 -5.87 -12.51 -27.17
N SER A 348 -4.73 -12.01 -26.65
CA SER A 348 -3.61 -12.87 -26.25
C SER A 348 -3.97 -13.70 -25.00
N GLN A 349 -4.67 -13.07 -24.06
CA GLN A 349 -5.17 -13.72 -22.85
C GLN A 349 -6.29 -14.71 -23.20
N GLU A 350 -7.16 -14.35 -24.14
CA GLU A 350 -8.18 -15.23 -24.69
C GLU A 350 -7.55 -16.51 -25.28
N PHE A 351 -6.54 -16.37 -26.15
CA PHE A 351 -5.86 -17.51 -26.77
C PHE A 351 -5.18 -18.41 -25.75
N MET A 352 -4.54 -17.84 -24.74
CA MET A 352 -3.93 -18.60 -23.66
C MET A 352 -4.95 -19.55 -23.00
N ILE A 353 -6.13 -19.05 -22.64
CA ILE A 353 -7.15 -19.85 -21.94
C ILE A 353 -7.75 -20.93 -22.87
N ILE A 354 -7.99 -20.60 -24.14
CA ILE A 354 -8.47 -21.57 -25.13
C ILE A 354 -7.43 -22.68 -25.35
N ALA A 355 -6.14 -22.32 -25.45
CA ALA A 355 -5.04 -23.25 -25.61
C ALA A 355 -4.87 -24.17 -24.39
N LEU A 356 -4.99 -23.62 -23.18
CA LEU A 356 -4.99 -24.43 -21.95
C LEU A 356 -6.13 -25.46 -21.94
N GLY A 357 -7.28 -25.17 -22.56
CA GLY A 357 -8.41 -26.11 -22.73
C GLY A 357 -8.27 -27.06 -23.92
N LEU A 358 -7.15 -27.03 -24.65
CA LEU A 358 -6.86 -27.86 -25.82
C LEU A 358 -7.86 -27.72 -27.00
N ASP A 359 -8.63 -26.64 -27.07
CA ASP A 359 -9.60 -26.41 -28.17
C ASP A 359 -8.92 -25.76 -29.39
N LYS A 360 -8.31 -26.61 -30.22
CA LYS A 360 -7.60 -26.18 -31.44
C LYS A 360 -8.51 -25.46 -32.44
N ASN A 361 -9.73 -25.94 -32.59
CA ASN A 361 -10.66 -25.44 -33.60
C ASN A 361 -11.16 -24.05 -33.21
N TYR A 362 -11.50 -23.86 -31.93
CA TYR A 362 -11.92 -22.56 -31.46
C TYR A 362 -10.76 -21.55 -31.45
N LEU A 363 -9.54 -21.97 -31.06
CA LEU A 363 -8.36 -21.11 -31.14
C LEU A 363 -8.12 -20.59 -32.56
N GLN A 364 -8.21 -21.47 -33.57
CA GLN A 364 -8.07 -21.09 -34.97
C GLN A 364 -9.17 -20.11 -35.42
N LYS A 365 -10.42 -20.36 -35.02
CA LYS A 365 -11.55 -19.47 -35.32
C LYS A 365 -11.33 -18.07 -34.74
N ARG A 366 -10.85 -17.98 -33.50
CA ARG A 366 -10.60 -16.70 -32.82
C ARG A 366 -9.37 -15.98 -33.38
N TYR A 367 -8.34 -16.71 -33.78
CA TYR A 367 -7.22 -16.18 -34.57
C TYR A 367 -7.69 -15.51 -35.86
N GLN A 368 -8.48 -16.20 -36.68
CA GLN A 368 -9.00 -15.65 -37.94
C GLN A 368 -9.89 -14.41 -37.71
N PHE A 369 -10.70 -14.42 -36.66
CA PHE A 369 -11.54 -13.28 -36.28
C PHE A 369 -10.71 -12.03 -35.99
N HIS A 370 -9.73 -12.13 -35.08
CA HIS A 370 -8.88 -10.99 -34.70
C HIS A 370 -7.96 -10.56 -35.83
N GLN A 371 -7.45 -11.50 -36.63
CA GLN A 371 -6.66 -11.19 -37.83
C GLN A 371 -7.44 -10.31 -38.82
N ASN A 372 -8.73 -10.61 -39.03
CA ASN A 372 -9.59 -9.80 -39.91
C ASN A 372 -9.77 -8.38 -39.37
N ILE A 373 -10.02 -8.23 -38.07
CA ILE A 373 -10.19 -6.91 -37.42
C ILE A 373 -8.91 -6.09 -37.55
N LEU A 374 -7.77 -6.62 -37.12
CA LEU A 374 -6.51 -5.88 -37.08
C LEU A 374 -5.98 -5.54 -38.48
N SER A 375 -6.25 -6.40 -39.48
CA SER A 375 -5.94 -6.10 -40.89
C SER A 375 -6.77 -4.94 -41.42
N ASN A 376 -8.07 -4.93 -41.12
CA ASN A 376 -8.97 -3.84 -41.52
C ASN A 376 -8.61 -2.51 -40.83
N GLU A 377 -8.14 -2.58 -39.58
CA GLU A 377 -7.69 -1.42 -38.81
C GLU A 377 -6.25 -0.97 -39.13
N LYS A 378 -5.53 -1.69 -40.01
CA LYS A 378 -4.12 -1.41 -40.39
C LYS A 378 -3.16 -1.35 -39.20
N ARG A 379 -3.33 -2.23 -38.21
CA ARG A 379 -2.45 -2.32 -37.03
C ARG A 379 -1.36 -3.37 -37.22
N GLU A 380 -0.32 -3.05 -37.99
CA GLU A 380 0.74 -4.00 -38.38
C GLU A 380 1.48 -4.63 -37.18
N SER A 381 1.83 -3.84 -36.16
CA SER A 381 2.51 -4.35 -34.95
C SER A 381 1.64 -5.31 -34.13
N GLU A 382 0.33 -5.05 -34.05
CA GLU A 382 -0.62 -5.94 -33.37
C GLU A 382 -0.84 -7.23 -34.16
N LEU A 383 -0.80 -7.17 -35.50
CA LEU A 383 -0.87 -8.36 -36.35
C LEU A 383 0.34 -9.26 -36.17
N GLU A 384 1.55 -8.70 -36.10
CA GLU A 384 2.76 -9.46 -35.79
C GLU A 384 2.63 -10.14 -34.42
N TYR A 385 2.24 -9.37 -33.40
CA TYR A 385 2.03 -9.90 -32.05
C TYR A 385 0.94 -11.00 -32.00
N LEU A 386 -0.14 -10.85 -32.75
CA LEU A 386 -1.20 -11.86 -32.89
C LEU A 386 -0.67 -13.17 -33.49
N ASN A 387 0.11 -13.06 -34.57
CA ASN A 387 0.68 -14.22 -35.27
C ASN A 387 1.65 -14.99 -34.38
N ASP A 388 2.50 -14.27 -33.65
CA ASP A 388 3.47 -14.90 -32.75
C ASP A 388 2.77 -15.55 -31.56
N SER A 389 1.81 -14.87 -30.95
CA SER A 389 1.01 -15.44 -29.87
C SER A 389 0.24 -16.69 -30.31
N TYR A 390 -0.33 -16.70 -31.51
CA TYR A 390 -1.02 -17.90 -32.01
C TYR A 390 -0.08 -19.11 -32.14
N LYS A 391 1.12 -18.91 -32.69
CA LYS A 391 2.15 -19.98 -32.77
C LYS A 391 2.59 -20.43 -31.38
N GLU A 392 2.84 -19.50 -30.48
CA GLU A 392 3.25 -19.78 -29.11
C GLU A 392 2.19 -20.61 -28.36
N TYR A 393 0.92 -20.25 -28.51
CA TYR A 393 -0.14 -20.99 -27.84
C TYR A 393 -0.42 -22.36 -28.47
N GLN A 394 -0.05 -22.60 -29.74
CA GLN A 394 0.00 -23.97 -30.28
C GLN A 394 1.07 -24.82 -29.58
N VAL A 395 2.25 -24.25 -29.31
CA VAL A 395 3.30 -24.92 -28.52
C VAL A 395 2.80 -25.19 -27.10
N LEU A 396 2.14 -24.23 -26.45
CA LEU A 396 1.56 -24.42 -25.13
C LEU A 396 0.61 -25.62 -25.08
N MET A 397 -0.26 -25.78 -26.09
CA MET A 397 -1.19 -26.92 -26.18
C MET A 397 -0.47 -28.27 -26.19
N GLU A 398 0.67 -28.37 -26.86
CA GLU A 398 1.47 -29.60 -26.88
C GLU A 398 2.07 -29.89 -25.50
N LEU A 399 2.65 -28.87 -24.87
CA LEU A 399 3.28 -29.00 -23.55
C LEU A 399 2.28 -29.41 -22.47
N VAL A 400 1.11 -28.76 -22.39
CA VAL A 400 0.11 -29.09 -21.35
C VAL A 400 -0.61 -30.41 -21.62
N ARG A 401 -0.68 -30.84 -22.89
CA ARG A 401 -1.17 -32.19 -23.25
C ARG A 401 -0.19 -33.27 -22.82
N GLU A 402 1.11 -33.09 -23.11
CA GLU A 402 2.17 -34.01 -22.70
C GLU A 402 2.23 -34.14 -21.16
N ALA A 403 2.08 -33.02 -20.46
CA ALA A 403 2.11 -32.95 -19.00
C ALA A 403 0.84 -33.49 -18.32
N GLY A 404 -0.27 -33.63 -19.06
CA GLY A 404 -1.57 -33.95 -18.49
C GLY A 404 -2.14 -32.87 -17.55
N THR A 405 -1.71 -31.61 -17.72
CA THR A 405 -2.09 -30.48 -16.85
C THR A 405 -3.16 -29.58 -17.47
N ALA A 406 -3.60 -29.86 -18.70
CA ALA A 406 -4.60 -29.07 -19.41
C ALA A 406 -5.87 -28.80 -18.60
N LEU A 407 -6.50 -27.66 -18.87
CA LEU A 407 -7.85 -27.37 -18.38
C LEU A 407 -8.84 -28.42 -18.90
N ALA A 408 -9.87 -28.68 -18.11
CA ALA A 408 -11.01 -29.46 -18.58
C ALA A 408 -11.61 -28.78 -19.83
N PRO A 409 -12.08 -29.57 -20.83
CA PRO A 409 -12.75 -29.02 -21.99
C PRO A 409 -13.90 -28.13 -21.56
N TYR A 410 -14.01 -26.95 -22.18
CA TYR A 410 -15.08 -26.03 -21.87
C TYR A 410 -16.43 -26.64 -22.27
N GLN A 411 -17.36 -26.68 -21.33
CA GLN A 411 -18.75 -27.08 -21.57
C GLN A 411 -19.61 -25.86 -21.37
N LYS A 412 -20.30 -25.44 -22.44
CA LYS A 412 -21.21 -24.32 -22.34
C LYS A 412 -22.30 -24.66 -21.32
N PRO A 413 -22.51 -23.83 -20.28
CA PRO A 413 -23.65 -24.01 -19.38
C PRO A 413 -24.94 -23.93 -20.19
N ASN A 414 -25.84 -24.90 -20.01
CA ASN A 414 -27.15 -24.90 -20.67
C ASN A 414 -28.06 -23.79 -20.15
#